data_AF-A0AAW7HHY2-F1
#
_entry.id   AF-A0AAW7HHY2-F1
#
_cell.length_a   1.000
_cell.length_b   1.000
_cell.length_c   1.000
_cell.angle_alpha   90.00
_cell.angle_beta   90.00
_cell.angle_gamma   90.00
#
_symmetry.space_group_name_H-M   'P 1'
#
loop_
_entity.id
_entity.type
_entity.pdbx_description
1 polymer ?
#
loop_
_entity_poly.entity_id
_entity_poly.type
_entity_poly.pdbx_seq_one_letter_code
_entity_poly.pdbx_strand_id
1 'polypeptide(L)'
;MKQEKITLTVGEATIKLPAATVAQLALASVLGQITPASLPPRILPDPVMVPEIGQAWPGQGGINGGFVPAHGDVPAHYLIFAAKDVGDCKWGGYGTESKATSKTDGLANTDALITEGDHPAAMAARKYEADGHKDFYLPAAAELYQGWLNCPEVFAQDRWHWSSSQRSAYFAFYMGFADGLQGLSDKGYELRVRPVRRFFI
;
A
#
# COMPACT_ATOMS: atom_id res chain seq x y z
N MET A 1 39.88 17.38 -48.06
CA MET A 1 38.67 18.19 -48.29
C MET A 1 38.92 19.60 -47.75
N LYS A 2 38.61 20.65 -48.51
CA LYS A 2 38.80 22.04 -48.08
C LYS A 2 37.81 22.35 -46.95
N GLN A 3 38.28 22.84 -45.80
CA GLN A 3 37.41 23.31 -44.72
C GLN A 3 36.78 24.64 -45.13
N GLU A 4 35.45 24.66 -45.32
CA GLU A 4 34.70 25.89 -45.55
C GLU A 4 34.59 26.68 -44.23
N LYS A 5 35.00 27.95 -44.27
CA LYS A 5 35.02 28.86 -43.13
C LYS A 5 34.06 30.03 -43.40
N ILE A 6 33.24 30.35 -42.41
CA ILE A 6 32.34 31.50 -42.41
C ILE A 6 33.01 32.62 -41.64
N THR A 7 33.02 33.83 -42.23
CA THR A 7 33.53 35.03 -41.58
C THR A 7 32.34 35.89 -41.18
N LEU A 8 32.25 36.20 -39.89
CA LEU A 8 31.24 37.08 -39.33
C LEU A 8 31.94 38.39 -38.91
N THR A 9 31.39 39.52 -39.34
CA THR A 9 31.93 40.84 -39.03
C THR A 9 30.88 41.64 -38.27
N VAL A 10 31.26 42.14 -37.09
CA VAL A 10 30.40 42.99 -36.25
C VAL A 10 31.23 44.21 -35.83
N GLY A 11 30.94 45.36 -36.42
CA GLY A 11 31.80 46.55 -36.28
C GLY A 11 33.20 46.32 -36.86
N GLU A 12 34.24 46.66 -36.11
CA GLU A 12 35.64 46.39 -36.49
C GLU A 12 36.11 44.96 -36.14
N ALA A 13 35.31 44.19 -35.39
CA ALA A 13 35.68 42.85 -35.00
C ALA A 13 35.33 41.84 -36.09
N THR A 14 36.31 40.99 -36.44
CA THR A 14 36.12 39.90 -37.39
C THR A 14 36.36 38.56 -36.72
N ILE A 15 35.35 37.69 -36.73
CA ILE A 15 35.42 36.34 -36.19
C ILE A 15 35.31 35.35 -37.35
N LYS A 16 36.31 34.46 -37.47
CA LYS A 16 36.35 33.41 -38.49
C LYS A 16 36.12 32.06 -37.83
N LEU A 17 35.03 31.39 -38.22
CA LEU A 17 34.65 30.09 -37.68
C LEU A 17 34.46 29.07 -38.81
N PRO A 18 34.67 27.78 -38.56
CA PRO A 18 34.25 26.74 -39.49
C PRO A 18 32.74 26.79 -39.73
N ALA A 19 32.29 26.53 -40.96
CA ALA A 19 30.86 26.58 -41.30
C ALA A 19 30.00 25.64 -40.43
N ALA A 20 30.53 24.46 -40.08
CA ALA A 20 29.88 23.50 -39.21
C ALA A 20 29.62 24.05 -37.79
N THR A 21 30.55 24.84 -37.25
CA THR A 21 30.41 25.46 -35.92
C THR A 21 29.31 26.51 -35.91
N VAL A 22 29.19 27.30 -36.98
CA VAL A 22 28.11 28.29 -37.12
C VAL A 22 26.75 27.60 -37.26
N ALA A 23 26.67 26.50 -38.04
CA ALA A 23 25.45 25.72 -38.16
C ALA A 23 24.99 25.11 -36.83
N GLN A 24 25.92 24.56 -36.05
CA GLN A 24 25.63 24.02 -34.71
C GLN A 24 25.13 25.11 -33.74
N LEU A 25 25.77 26.28 -33.74
CA LEU A 25 25.35 27.42 -32.91
C LEU A 25 23.98 27.96 -33.33
N ALA A 26 23.68 28.00 -34.63
CA ALA A 26 22.38 28.42 -35.14
C ALA A 26 21.27 27.45 -34.74
N LEU A 27 21.50 26.13 -34.87
CA LEU A 27 20.54 25.12 -34.40
C LEU A 27 20.29 25.21 -32.89
N ALA A 28 21.34 25.40 -32.09
CA ALA A 28 21.22 25.54 -30.64
C ALA A 28 20.44 26.80 -30.24
N SER A 29 20.61 27.90 -30.97
CA SER A 29 19.89 29.16 -30.73
C SER A 29 18.39 29.04 -31.03
N VAL A 30 18.02 28.38 -32.13
CA VAL A 30 16.61 28.16 -32.50
C VAL A 30 15.91 27.24 -31.49
N LEU A 31 16.61 26.21 -30.98
CA LEU A 31 16.08 25.32 -29.94
C LEU A 31 15.91 26.04 -28.58
N GLY A 32 16.76 27.02 -28.26
CA GLY A 32 16.64 27.83 -27.05
C GLY A 32 15.45 28.81 -27.07
N GLN A 33 14.99 29.22 -28.26
CA GLN A 33 13.83 30.09 -28.44
C GLN A 33 12.48 29.36 -28.38
N ILE A 34 12.49 28.03 -28.45
CA ILE A 34 11.31 27.18 -28.21
C ILE A 34 11.38 26.65 -26.77
N THR A 35 11.48 27.56 -25.80
CA THR A 35 11.15 27.24 -24.42
C THR A 35 9.66 27.54 -24.25
N PRO A 36 8.79 26.54 -23.97
CA PRO A 36 7.45 26.87 -23.55
C PRO A 36 7.57 27.65 -22.24
N ALA A 37 7.10 28.89 -22.27
CA ALA A 37 6.89 29.71 -21.09
C ALA A 37 6.14 28.88 -20.03
N SER A 38 6.73 28.79 -18.84
CA SER A 38 6.18 28.21 -17.61
C SER A 38 5.14 27.10 -17.81
N LEU A 39 5.60 25.85 -17.85
CA LEU A 39 4.75 24.77 -17.37
C LEU A 39 4.24 25.19 -15.97
N PRO A 40 2.94 25.06 -15.65
CA PRO A 40 2.49 25.20 -14.27
C PRO A 40 3.37 24.27 -13.42
N PRO A 41 3.72 24.65 -12.17
CA PRO A 41 4.53 23.79 -11.33
C PRO A 41 3.95 22.39 -11.40
N ARG A 42 4.76 21.45 -11.89
CA ARG A 42 4.40 20.04 -11.86
C ARG A 42 4.22 19.76 -10.37
N ILE A 43 2.98 19.67 -9.92
CA ILE A 43 2.66 19.12 -8.61
C ILE A 43 3.07 17.66 -8.74
N LEU A 44 4.35 17.39 -8.48
CA LEU A 44 4.76 16.05 -8.12
C LEU A 44 3.92 15.74 -6.88
N PRO A 45 3.20 14.60 -6.84
CA PRO A 45 2.63 14.17 -5.57
C PRO A 45 3.77 14.25 -4.55
N ASP A 46 3.49 14.83 -3.38
CA ASP A 46 4.46 14.85 -2.30
C ASP A 46 5.05 13.45 -2.17
N PRO A 47 6.38 13.28 -2.06
CA PRO A 47 6.97 11.97 -1.84
C PRO A 47 6.20 11.34 -0.69
N VAL A 48 5.62 10.15 -0.91
CA VAL A 48 4.74 9.50 0.07
C VAL A 48 5.55 9.35 1.35
N MET A 49 5.29 10.24 2.30
CA MET A 49 5.97 10.23 3.59
C MET A 49 5.38 9.06 4.34
N VAL A 50 6.13 7.96 4.39
CA VAL A 50 5.78 6.82 5.23
C VAL A 50 5.88 7.31 6.67
N PRO A 51 4.77 7.40 7.41
CA PRO A 51 4.80 7.84 8.81
C PRO A 51 5.46 6.74 9.67
N GLU A 52 5.78 7.06 10.92
CA GLU A 52 6.26 6.05 11.87
C GLU A 52 5.22 4.93 12.09
N ILE A 53 5.70 3.76 12.49
CA ILE A 53 4.84 2.64 12.90
C ILE A 53 3.88 3.11 14.00
N GLY A 54 2.62 2.69 13.92
CA GLY A 54 1.56 3.08 14.88
C GLY A 54 0.96 4.46 14.63
N GLN A 55 1.50 5.26 13.70
CA GLN A 55 0.94 6.56 13.35
C GLN A 55 -0.07 6.47 12.19
N ALA A 56 -1.04 7.38 12.19
CA ALA A 56 -1.95 7.54 11.07
C ALA A 56 -1.17 7.88 9.79
N TRP A 57 -1.57 7.28 8.68
CA TRP A 57 -0.99 7.50 7.36
C TRP A 57 -1.91 8.38 6.52
N PRO A 58 -1.58 9.69 6.37
CA PRO A 58 -2.46 10.64 5.70
C PRO A 58 -2.80 10.20 4.27
N GLY A 59 -4.10 10.14 3.97
CA GLY A 59 -4.61 9.75 2.65
C GLY A 59 -4.54 8.25 2.34
N GLN A 60 -4.13 7.41 3.30
CA GLN A 60 -4.07 5.95 3.13
C GLN A 60 -5.13 5.21 3.96
N GLY A 61 -6.02 5.93 4.66
CA GLY A 61 -7.21 5.35 5.29
C GLY A 61 -6.96 4.56 6.57
N GLY A 62 -5.79 4.71 7.19
CA GLY A 62 -5.45 3.94 8.38
C GLY A 62 -4.11 4.28 9.03
N ILE A 63 -3.57 3.31 9.75
CA ILE A 63 -2.41 3.39 10.60
C ILE A 63 -1.29 2.53 10.01
N ASN A 64 -0.06 3.02 10.01
CA ASN A 64 1.09 2.26 9.52
C ASN A 64 1.39 1.06 10.46
N GLY A 65 1.11 -0.15 9.96
CA GLY A 65 1.39 -1.42 10.62
C GLY A 65 2.80 -1.97 10.36
N GLY A 66 3.61 -1.25 9.59
CA GLY A 66 5.00 -1.59 9.28
C GLY A 66 5.18 -2.33 7.95
N PHE A 67 6.46 -2.42 7.58
CA PHE A 67 6.92 -3.03 6.34
C PHE A 67 6.88 -4.56 6.40
N VAL A 68 6.42 -5.18 5.32
CA VAL A 68 6.42 -6.62 5.07
C VAL A 68 7.36 -6.88 3.89
N PRO A 69 8.41 -7.71 4.06
CA PRO A 69 9.24 -8.12 2.94
C PRO A 69 8.44 -8.95 1.93
N ALA A 70 8.89 -8.98 0.68
CA ALA A 70 8.26 -9.82 -0.34
C ALA A 70 8.20 -11.28 0.12
N HIS A 71 7.04 -11.92 -0.08
CA HIS A 71 6.80 -13.31 0.34
C HIS A 71 6.05 -14.07 -0.75
N GLY A 72 6.73 -15.05 -1.36
CA GLY A 72 6.21 -15.75 -2.53
C GLY A 72 5.93 -14.76 -3.67
N ASP A 73 4.70 -14.77 -4.18
CA ASP A 73 4.26 -13.91 -5.28
C ASP A 73 3.74 -12.54 -4.82
N VAL A 74 3.75 -12.26 -3.51
CA VAL A 74 3.32 -10.97 -2.96
C VAL A 74 4.53 -10.04 -2.83
N PRO A 75 4.59 -8.92 -3.57
CA PRO A 75 5.68 -7.95 -3.44
C PRO A 75 5.77 -7.35 -2.04
N ALA A 76 6.93 -6.76 -1.73
CA ALA A 76 7.10 -6.02 -0.50
C ALA A 76 6.08 -4.88 -0.40
N HIS A 77 5.52 -4.68 0.79
CA HIS A 77 4.45 -3.73 1.02
C HIS A 77 4.40 -3.29 2.46
N TYR A 78 3.65 -2.24 2.75
CA TYR A 78 3.25 -1.88 4.11
C TYR A 78 1.85 -2.41 4.40
N LEU A 79 1.64 -2.85 5.64
CA LEU A 79 0.30 -3.04 6.17
C LEU A 79 -0.25 -1.71 6.66
N ILE A 80 -1.49 -1.41 6.31
CA ILE A 80 -2.22 -0.26 6.85
C ILE A 80 -3.46 -0.79 7.55
N PHE A 81 -3.46 -0.75 8.89
CA PHE A 81 -4.62 -1.14 9.69
C PHE A 81 -5.65 -0.02 9.69
N ALA A 82 -6.94 -0.35 9.60
CA ALA A 82 -8.00 0.63 9.77
C ALA A 82 -7.85 1.38 11.11
N ALA A 83 -8.19 2.66 11.12
CA ALA A 83 -8.08 3.49 12.33
C ALA A 83 -8.98 3.02 13.49
N LYS A 84 -10.01 2.23 13.20
CA LYS A 84 -10.95 1.67 14.18
C LYS A 84 -11.41 0.27 13.78
N ASP A 85 -11.86 -0.48 14.79
CA ASP A 85 -12.58 -1.74 14.56
C ASP A 85 -13.94 -1.47 13.93
N VAL A 86 -14.44 -2.41 13.13
CA VAL A 86 -15.72 -2.29 12.39
C VAL A 86 -16.87 -3.09 13.02
N GLY A 87 -16.66 -3.57 14.25
CA GLY A 87 -17.67 -4.29 15.04
C GLY A 87 -17.25 -5.70 15.42
N ASP A 88 -18.20 -6.41 16.03
CA ASP A 88 -18.05 -7.80 16.46
C ASP A 88 -18.83 -8.68 15.48
N CYS A 89 -18.16 -9.71 14.94
CA CYS A 89 -18.73 -10.55 13.89
C CYS A 89 -18.35 -12.01 14.10
N LYS A 90 -19.22 -12.92 13.68
CA LYS A 90 -18.86 -14.33 13.52
C LYS A 90 -17.83 -14.48 12.42
N TRP A 91 -16.92 -15.45 12.57
CA TRP A 91 -16.02 -15.82 11.48
C TRP A 91 -16.81 -16.44 10.32
N GLY A 92 -17.85 -17.22 10.62
CA GLY A 92 -18.79 -17.78 9.64
C GLY A 92 -18.45 -19.19 9.16
N GLY A 93 -19.28 -19.80 8.29
CA GLY A 93 -19.01 -21.13 7.71
C GLY A 93 -18.70 -22.22 8.75
N TYR A 94 -19.43 -22.23 9.87
CA TYR A 94 -19.22 -23.19 10.95
C TYR A 94 -19.47 -24.63 10.48
N GLY A 95 -18.58 -25.55 10.84
CA GLY A 95 -18.67 -26.95 10.42
C GLY A 95 -18.26 -27.21 8.96
N THR A 96 -17.73 -26.20 8.25
CA THR A 96 -17.27 -26.33 6.86
C THR A 96 -15.83 -25.88 6.69
N GLU A 97 -15.04 -26.64 5.92
CA GLU A 97 -13.67 -26.29 5.53
C GLU A 97 -13.67 -25.15 4.50
N SER A 98 -12.71 -24.25 4.62
CA SER A 98 -12.50 -23.10 3.72
C SER A 98 -11.13 -23.19 3.08
N LYS A 99 -10.97 -22.59 1.90
CA LYS A 99 -9.64 -22.42 1.30
C LYS A 99 -8.79 -21.35 2.00
N ALA A 100 -9.40 -20.52 2.86
CA ALA A 100 -8.79 -19.42 3.58
C ALA A 100 -7.83 -19.89 4.69
N THR A 101 -6.76 -20.59 4.35
CA THR A 101 -5.85 -21.24 5.30
C THR A 101 -4.53 -20.50 5.49
N SER A 102 -4.18 -19.59 4.57
CA SER A 102 -2.91 -18.86 4.56
C SER A 102 -2.69 -18.11 5.86
N LYS A 103 -1.47 -18.14 6.40
CA LYS A 103 -1.12 -17.39 7.63
C LYS A 103 -0.58 -16.00 7.34
N THR A 104 -0.19 -15.73 6.10
CA THR A 104 0.49 -14.49 5.70
C THR A 104 -0.28 -13.71 4.63
N ASP A 105 -1.31 -14.31 4.01
CA ASP A 105 -2.07 -13.65 2.95
C ASP A 105 -3.55 -13.48 3.31
N GLY A 106 -3.86 -12.41 4.06
CA GLY A 106 -5.22 -12.11 4.47
C GLY A 106 -6.12 -11.68 3.32
N LEU A 107 -5.55 -11.10 2.26
CA LEU A 107 -6.30 -10.68 1.08
C LEU A 107 -6.85 -11.91 0.34
N ALA A 108 -5.99 -12.87 0.00
CA ALA A 108 -6.39 -14.10 -0.67
C ALA A 108 -7.38 -14.91 0.18
N ASN A 109 -7.16 -14.99 1.49
CA ASN A 109 -8.10 -15.61 2.42
C ASN A 109 -9.47 -14.91 2.39
N THR A 110 -9.49 -13.59 2.51
CA THR A 110 -10.73 -12.81 2.52
C THR A 110 -11.49 -12.98 1.20
N ASP A 111 -10.81 -12.96 0.05
CA ASP A 111 -11.44 -13.21 -1.24
C ASP A 111 -12.08 -14.62 -1.32
N ALA A 112 -11.41 -15.64 -0.79
CA ALA A 112 -11.97 -16.99 -0.69
C ALA A 112 -13.23 -17.01 0.19
N LEU A 113 -13.19 -16.39 1.37
CA LEU A 113 -14.33 -16.30 2.30
C LEU A 113 -15.51 -15.55 1.69
N ILE A 114 -15.26 -14.45 0.98
CA ILE A 114 -16.33 -13.70 0.29
C ILE A 114 -16.97 -14.57 -0.80
N THR A 115 -16.18 -15.36 -1.53
CA THR A 115 -16.67 -16.26 -2.58
C THR A 115 -17.48 -17.43 -2.00
N GLU A 116 -17.05 -17.98 -0.87
CA GLU A 116 -17.73 -19.07 -0.17
C GLU A 116 -19.08 -18.61 0.42
N GLY A 117 -19.18 -17.35 0.84
CA GLY A 117 -20.38 -16.78 1.45
C GLY A 117 -20.52 -17.15 2.93
N ASP A 118 -21.46 -16.50 3.63
CA ASP A 118 -21.69 -16.72 5.07
C ASP A 118 -20.45 -16.51 5.98
N HIS A 119 -19.61 -15.52 5.61
CA HIS A 119 -18.46 -15.09 6.42
C HIS A 119 -18.58 -13.61 6.86
N PRO A 120 -19.38 -13.31 7.90
CA PRO A 120 -19.66 -11.93 8.34
C PRO A 120 -18.41 -11.11 8.64
N ALA A 121 -17.41 -11.68 9.30
CA ALA A 121 -16.16 -10.97 9.61
C ALA A 121 -15.40 -10.52 8.34
N ALA A 122 -15.28 -11.41 7.35
CA ALA A 122 -14.64 -11.09 6.07
C ALA A 122 -15.45 -10.03 5.29
N MET A 123 -16.78 -10.16 5.28
CA MET A 123 -17.69 -9.20 4.65
C MET A 123 -17.62 -7.82 5.31
N ALA A 124 -17.55 -7.76 6.65
CA ALA A 124 -17.41 -6.51 7.38
C ALA A 124 -16.09 -5.80 7.05
N ALA A 125 -14.99 -6.55 6.97
CA ALA A 125 -13.70 -6.00 6.59
C ALA A 125 -13.69 -5.48 5.14
N ARG A 126 -14.27 -6.24 4.20
CA ARG A 126 -14.33 -5.85 2.78
C ARG A 126 -15.25 -4.66 2.49
N LYS A 127 -16.26 -4.42 3.32
CA LYS A 127 -17.15 -3.25 3.21
C LYS A 127 -16.55 -1.96 3.78
N TYR A 128 -15.43 -2.06 4.50
CA TYR A 128 -14.79 -0.89 5.08
C TYR A 128 -14.16 -0.02 4.00
N GLU A 129 -14.42 1.28 4.08
CA GLU A 129 -13.86 2.28 3.18
C GLU A 129 -13.31 3.45 4.01
N ALA A 130 -12.15 3.96 3.63
CA ALA A 130 -11.52 5.12 4.27
C ALA A 130 -10.60 5.84 3.28
N ASP A 131 -10.59 7.17 3.30
CA ASP A 131 -9.78 8.01 2.40
C ASP A 131 -9.90 7.64 0.89
N GLY A 132 -11.08 7.17 0.46
CA GLY A 132 -11.34 6.76 -0.91
C GLY A 132 -10.89 5.32 -1.26
N HIS A 133 -10.31 4.61 -0.31
CA HIS A 133 -9.81 3.25 -0.46
C HIS A 133 -10.86 2.20 -0.09
N LYS A 134 -10.94 1.10 -0.86
CA LYS A 134 -11.97 0.04 -0.75
C LYS A 134 -11.42 -1.39 -0.82
N ASP A 135 -10.11 -1.54 -0.80
CA ASP A 135 -9.34 -2.78 -0.91
C ASP A 135 -8.95 -3.35 0.47
N PHE A 136 -9.71 -2.99 1.50
CA PHE A 136 -9.53 -3.55 2.84
C PHE A 136 -9.98 -5.02 2.90
N TYR A 137 -9.33 -5.77 3.77
CA TYR A 137 -9.56 -7.19 3.97
C TYR A 137 -9.37 -7.57 5.44
N LEU A 138 -9.81 -8.79 5.80
CA LEU A 138 -9.60 -9.33 7.14
C LEU A 138 -8.16 -9.86 7.22
N PRO A 139 -7.32 -9.39 8.16
CA PRO A 139 -5.91 -9.78 8.23
C PRO A 139 -5.73 -11.28 8.47
N ALA A 140 -4.69 -11.88 7.89
CA ALA A 140 -4.24 -13.22 8.25
C ALA A 140 -3.57 -13.22 9.63
N ALA A 141 -3.34 -14.43 10.17
CA ALA A 141 -2.80 -14.61 11.51
C ALA A 141 -1.44 -13.91 11.74
N ALA A 142 -0.52 -13.99 10.77
CA ALA A 142 0.78 -13.32 10.86
C ALA A 142 0.68 -11.80 10.66
N GLU A 143 -0.26 -11.32 9.83
CA GLU A 143 -0.51 -9.87 9.67
C GLU A 143 -1.03 -9.27 10.99
N LEU A 144 -1.92 -9.96 11.72
CA LEU A 144 -2.33 -9.53 13.08
C LEU A 144 -1.17 -9.56 14.07
N TYR A 145 -0.33 -10.59 14.02
CA TYR A 145 0.82 -10.69 14.91
C TYR A 145 1.81 -9.55 14.69
N GLN A 146 2.01 -9.12 13.43
CA GLN A 146 2.78 -7.93 13.13
C GLN A 146 2.15 -6.67 13.73
N GLY A 147 0.81 -6.54 13.67
CA GLY A 147 0.11 -5.46 14.37
C GLY A 147 0.44 -5.42 15.86
N TRP A 148 0.42 -6.58 16.54
CA TRP A 148 0.75 -6.67 17.96
C TRP A 148 2.23 -6.40 18.24
N LEU A 149 3.15 -6.85 17.38
CA LEU A 149 4.57 -6.62 17.53
C LEU A 149 4.94 -5.12 17.41
N ASN A 150 4.25 -4.42 16.50
CA ASN A 150 4.66 -3.10 16.05
C ASN A 150 3.87 -1.96 16.71
N CYS A 151 2.56 -2.15 16.92
CA CYS A 151 1.66 -1.09 17.36
C CYS A 151 0.45 -1.66 18.13
N PRO A 152 0.66 -2.47 19.18
CA PRO A 152 -0.45 -3.14 19.86
C PRO A 152 -1.48 -2.17 20.42
N GLU A 153 -1.07 -0.97 20.83
CA GLU A 153 -1.90 0.09 21.42
C GLU A 153 -3.00 0.62 20.51
N VAL A 154 -2.92 0.40 19.19
CA VAL A 154 -3.96 0.87 18.25
C VAL A 154 -5.16 -0.08 18.15
N PHE A 155 -5.05 -1.26 18.76
CA PHE A 155 -6.09 -2.27 18.83
C PHE A 155 -6.78 -2.27 20.20
N ALA A 156 -8.01 -2.79 20.25
CA ALA A 156 -8.71 -2.98 21.51
C ALA A 156 -7.98 -4.00 22.40
N GLN A 157 -7.66 -3.59 23.63
CA GLN A 157 -6.86 -4.40 24.57
C GLN A 157 -7.71 -5.41 25.36
N ASP A 158 -9.02 -5.19 25.45
CA ASP A 158 -9.95 -5.98 26.26
C ASP A 158 -10.71 -7.05 25.45
N ARG A 159 -10.38 -7.20 24.16
CA ARG A 159 -11.09 -8.06 23.21
C ARG A 159 -10.13 -8.84 22.32
N TRP A 160 -10.67 -9.84 21.64
CA TRP A 160 -9.95 -10.64 20.64
C TRP A 160 -10.36 -10.23 19.23
N HIS A 161 -9.43 -10.34 18.29
CA HIS A 161 -9.62 -10.00 16.88
C HIS A 161 -9.56 -11.24 16.01
N TRP A 162 -10.51 -11.36 15.08
CA TRP A 162 -10.49 -12.43 14.09
C TRP A 162 -9.34 -12.25 13.10
N SER A 163 -8.65 -13.35 12.81
CA SER A 163 -7.87 -13.51 11.59
C SER A 163 -8.72 -14.17 10.50
N SER A 164 -8.40 -13.91 9.23
CA SER A 164 -8.99 -14.60 8.08
C SER A 164 -8.52 -16.05 7.93
N SER A 165 -7.51 -16.47 8.70
CA SER A 165 -6.90 -17.79 8.60
C SER A 165 -7.74 -18.83 9.32
N GLN A 166 -8.26 -19.79 8.59
CA GLN A 166 -8.89 -20.98 9.14
C GLN A 166 -7.85 -21.95 9.73
N ARG A 167 -8.25 -22.67 10.77
CA ARG A 167 -7.53 -23.85 11.27
C ARG A 167 -8.21 -25.17 10.89
N SER A 168 -9.53 -25.21 10.98
CA SER A 168 -10.37 -26.36 10.61
C SER A 168 -11.81 -25.92 10.31
N ALA A 169 -12.67 -26.88 9.98
CA ALA A 169 -14.11 -26.69 9.85
C ALA A 169 -14.77 -25.97 11.04
N TYR A 170 -14.22 -26.09 12.25
CA TYR A 170 -14.82 -25.52 13.47
C TYR A 170 -14.09 -24.29 14.02
N PHE A 171 -12.78 -24.17 13.76
CA PHE A 171 -11.93 -23.18 14.40
C PHE A 171 -11.22 -22.27 13.41
N ALA A 172 -11.08 -21.00 13.80
CA ALA A 172 -10.25 -20.00 13.13
C ALA A 172 -9.27 -19.36 14.12
N PHE A 173 -8.22 -18.74 13.58
CA PHE A 173 -7.23 -18.05 14.39
C PHE A 173 -7.76 -16.70 14.89
N TYR A 174 -7.42 -16.33 16.12
CA TYR A 174 -7.65 -14.99 16.66
C TYR A 174 -6.38 -14.46 17.33
N MET A 175 -6.33 -13.14 17.55
CA MET A 175 -5.28 -12.46 18.30
C MET A 175 -5.86 -11.65 19.46
N GLY A 176 -5.31 -11.81 20.66
CA GLY A 176 -5.49 -10.89 21.79
C GLY A 176 -4.32 -9.92 21.87
N PHE A 177 -4.62 -8.62 21.94
CA PHE A 177 -3.59 -7.58 21.90
C PHE A 177 -3.00 -7.22 23.26
N ALA A 178 -3.68 -7.55 24.36
CA ALA A 178 -3.23 -7.25 25.73
C ALA A 178 -1.93 -7.96 26.10
N ASP A 179 -1.77 -9.19 25.65
CA ASP A 179 -0.69 -10.11 26.05
C ASP A 179 -0.01 -10.80 24.86
N GLY A 180 -0.51 -10.59 23.64
CA GLY A 180 0.03 -11.21 22.43
C GLY A 180 -0.44 -12.63 22.18
N LEU A 181 -1.51 -13.08 22.84
CA LEU A 181 -2.01 -14.43 22.66
C LEU A 181 -2.61 -14.63 21.27
N GLN A 182 -1.98 -15.49 20.47
CA GLN A 182 -2.56 -16.01 19.24
C GLN A 182 -3.14 -17.41 19.49
N GLY A 183 -4.47 -17.53 19.33
CA GLY A 183 -5.21 -18.72 19.70
C GLY A 183 -6.19 -19.19 18.64
N LEU A 184 -7.00 -20.19 19.01
CA LEU A 184 -8.08 -20.72 18.20
C LEU A 184 -9.41 -20.48 18.90
N SER A 185 -10.40 -20.00 18.17
CA SER A 185 -11.76 -19.83 18.67
C SER A 185 -12.76 -20.46 17.72
N ASP A 186 -13.87 -20.92 18.29
CA ASP A 186 -15.00 -21.47 17.56
C ASP A 186 -15.57 -20.38 16.64
N LYS A 187 -15.75 -20.70 15.35
CA LYS A 187 -16.20 -19.72 14.34
C LYS A 187 -17.60 -19.15 14.60
N GLY A 188 -18.37 -19.78 15.49
CA GLY A 188 -19.68 -19.32 15.95
C GLY A 188 -19.63 -18.16 16.93
N TYR A 189 -18.47 -17.87 17.56
CA TYR A 189 -18.30 -16.70 18.43
C TYR A 189 -18.11 -15.41 17.64
N GLU A 190 -18.52 -14.31 18.25
CA GLU A 190 -18.38 -12.97 17.69
C GLU A 190 -17.14 -12.29 18.28
N LEU A 191 -16.13 -12.09 17.43
CA LEU A 191 -14.89 -11.39 17.79
C LEU A 191 -14.75 -10.12 16.96
N ARG A 192 -13.82 -9.26 17.38
CA ARG A 192 -13.59 -7.95 16.78
C ARG A 192 -13.02 -8.09 15.36
N VAL A 193 -13.44 -7.21 14.47
CA VAL A 193 -12.89 -7.10 13.11
C VAL A 193 -12.10 -5.81 12.99
N ARG A 194 -10.79 -5.93 12.72
CA ARG A 194 -9.93 -4.82 12.31
C ARG A 194 -9.53 -5.01 10.85
N PRO A 195 -10.10 -4.25 9.91
CA PRO A 195 -9.69 -4.32 8.51
C PRO A 195 -8.23 -3.88 8.35
N VAL A 196 -7.55 -4.46 7.35
CA VAL A 196 -6.20 -4.06 6.94
C VAL A 196 -6.17 -3.94 5.41
N ARG A 197 -5.25 -3.16 4.87
CA ARG A 197 -4.95 -3.12 3.43
C ARG A 197 -3.43 -3.12 3.19
N ARG A 198 -3.03 -3.31 1.93
CA ARG A 198 -1.63 -3.25 1.50
C ARG A 198 -1.33 -1.92 0.80
N PHE A 199 -0.12 -1.43 0.98
CA PHE A 199 0.44 -0.33 0.20
C PHE A 199 1.79 -0.76 -0.38
N PHE A 200 1.85 -0.85 -1.70
CA PHE A 200 3.04 -1.27 -2.45
C PHE A 200 3.88 -0.04 -2.83
N ILE A 201 5.20 -0.14 -2.68
CA ILE A 201 6.17 0.90 -3.05
C ILE A 201 6.99 0.48 -4.28
#